data_AF-A0A7C3W6E5-F1
#
_entry.id   AF-A0A7C3W6E5-F1
#
_cell.length_a   1.000
_cell.length_b   1.000
_cell.length_c   1.000
_cell.angle_alpha   90.00
_cell.angle_beta   90.00
_cell.angle_gamma   90.00
#
_symmetry.space_group_name_H-M   'P 1'
#
loop_
_entity.id
_entity.type
_entity.pdbx_description
1 polymer ?
#
loop_
_entity_poly.entity_id
_entity_poly.type
_entity_poly.pdbx_seq_one_letter_code
_entity_poly.pdbx_strand_id
1 'polypeptide(L)'
;MELTTLLDRLKLDYLEAQLDAVCEQGAAQGLDYKHFLTQALDVEWRGRSQRGTEARLRLARFPWLKTLEQFDFDFQPSLDRRQVRELAGLSFVERAHNVIVLGPPGVGKTHLSISLGIKAVEAGYSVLFLTLESLMTRLVRAQQENRLERSLKQLVYPKMLIIDEVGYLPLSREDASLFFRLV
;
A
#
# COMPACT_ATOMS: atom_id res chain seq x y z
N MET A 1 2.31 -32.19 22.87
CA MET A 1 2.51 -32.64 21.48
C MET A 1 1.30 -32.39 20.58
N GLU A 2 0.05 -32.37 21.07
CA GLU A 2 -1.10 -32.05 20.21
C GLU A 2 -1.22 -30.57 19.81
N LEU A 3 -0.98 -29.64 20.74
CA LEU A 3 -1.15 -28.20 20.48
C LEU A 3 -0.22 -27.68 19.38
N THR A 4 1.08 -27.98 19.46
CA THR A 4 2.06 -27.56 18.44
C THR A 4 1.74 -28.13 17.06
N THR A 5 1.28 -29.39 16.98
CA THR A 5 0.81 -29.97 15.71
C THR A 5 -0.42 -29.24 15.15
N LEU A 6 -1.35 -28.80 16.01
CA LEU A 6 -2.50 -28.00 15.58
C LEU A 6 -2.09 -26.60 15.11
N LEU A 7 -1.14 -25.96 15.80
CA LEU A 7 -0.60 -24.65 15.40
C LEU A 7 0.02 -24.70 14.00
N ASP A 8 0.89 -25.68 13.72
CA ASP A 8 1.50 -25.85 12.39
C ASP A 8 0.46 -26.14 11.29
N ARG A 9 -0.53 -27.02 11.58
CA ARG A 9 -1.61 -27.33 10.61
C ARG A 9 -2.48 -26.14 10.27
N LEU A 10 -2.71 -25.24 11.24
CA LEU A 10 -3.46 -23.99 11.06
C LEU A 10 -2.58 -22.81 10.61
N LYS A 11 -1.27 -23.04 10.45
CA LYS A 11 -0.24 -22.05 10.07
C LYS A 11 -0.16 -20.88 11.05
N LEU A 12 -0.34 -21.15 12.34
CA LEU A 12 -0.32 -20.16 13.41
C LEU A 12 1.14 -19.86 13.83
N ASP A 13 1.96 -19.50 12.85
CA ASP A 13 3.43 -19.43 12.96
C ASP A 13 3.87 -18.38 14.01
N TYR A 14 3.13 -17.27 14.15
CA TYR A 14 3.46 -16.20 15.07
C TYR A 14 3.04 -16.50 16.49
N LEU A 15 1.88 -17.15 16.65
CA LEU A 15 1.46 -17.67 17.95
C LEU A 15 2.40 -18.79 18.41
N GLU A 16 2.80 -19.70 17.52
CA GLU A 16 3.75 -20.77 17.86
C GLU A 16 5.08 -20.21 18.38
N ALA A 17 5.61 -19.17 17.72
CA ALA A 17 6.85 -18.51 18.14
C ALA A 17 6.74 -17.76 19.49
N GLN A 18 5.53 -17.39 19.93
CA GLN A 18 5.28 -16.59 21.13
C GLN A 18 4.44 -17.33 22.18
N LEU A 19 4.22 -18.64 22.01
CA LEU A 19 3.26 -19.41 22.78
C LEU A 19 3.54 -19.35 24.29
N ASP A 20 4.80 -19.53 24.67
CA ASP A 20 5.22 -19.52 26.08
C ASP A 20 4.95 -18.16 26.72
N ALA A 21 5.30 -17.07 26.03
CA ALA A 21 5.05 -15.71 26.52
C ALA A 21 3.56 -15.41 26.70
N VAL A 22 2.70 -15.89 25.80
CA VAL A 22 1.24 -15.75 25.90
C VAL A 22 0.69 -16.56 27.07
N CYS A 23 1.18 -17.79 27.27
CA CYS A 23 0.82 -18.64 28.41
C CYS A 23 1.20 -18.00 29.75
N GLU A 24 2.42 -17.48 29.87
CA GLU A 24 2.91 -16.80 31.08
C GLU A 24 2.09 -15.55 31.39
N GLN A 25 1.80 -14.72 30.37
CA GLN A 25 0.97 -13.52 30.54
C GLN A 25 -0.46 -13.87 30.96
N GLY A 26 -1.06 -14.89 30.32
CA GLY A 26 -2.40 -15.35 30.67
C GLY A 26 -2.50 -15.88 32.09
N ALA A 27 -1.49 -16.64 32.55
CA ALA A 27 -1.40 -17.13 33.92
C ALA A 27 -1.23 -15.98 34.93
N ALA A 28 -0.35 -15.02 34.64
CA ALA A 28 -0.10 -13.87 35.51
C ALA A 28 -1.31 -12.95 35.66
N GLN A 29 -2.11 -12.78 34.60
CA GLN A 29 -3.31 -11.95 34.59
C GLN A 29 -4.57 -12.68 35.07
N GLY A 30 -4.50 -13.99 35.28
CA GLY A 30 -5.66 -14.81 35.67
C GLY A 30 -6.78 -14.78 34.62
N LEU A 31 -6.42 -14.77 33.33
CA LEU A 31 -7.40 -14.69 32.25
C LEU A 31 -8.32 -15.92 32.23
N ASP A 32 -9.60 -15.68 31.96
CA ASP A 32 -10.49 -16.78 31.62
C ASP A 32 -10.14 -17.39 30.25
N TYR A 33 -10.72 -18.55 29.94
CA TYR A 33 -10.41 -19.27 28.71
C TYR A 33 -10.72 -18.46 27.44
N LYS A 34 -11.74 -17.60 27.46
CA LYS A 34 -12.12 -16.80 26.28
C LYS A 34 -11.10 -15.70 26.05
N HIS A 35 -10.72 -14.97 27.09
CA HIS A 35 -9.74 -13.89 27.02
C HIS A 35 -8.36 -14.41 26.63
N PHE A 36 -7.94 -15.56 27.19
CA PHE A 36 -6.71 -16.22 26.78
C PHE A 36 -6.71 -16.58 25.29
N LEU A 37 -7.78 -17.23 24.81
CA LEU A 37 -7.89 -17.61 23.40
C LEU A 37 -7.91 -16.38 22.48
N THR A 38 -8.62 -15.31 22.88
CA THR A 38 -8.61 -14.04 22.14
C THR A 38 -7.21 -13.46 22.04
N GLN A 39 -6.47 -13.39 23.15
CA GLN A 39 -5.10 -12.88 23.15
C GLN A 39 -4.18 -13.73 22.26
N ALA A 40 -4.26 -15.05 22.35
CA ALA A 40 -3.47 -15.97 21.53
C ALA A 40 -3.73 -15.76 20.02
N LEU A 41 -5.00 -15.66 19.61
CA LEU A 41 -5.37 -15.42 18.22
C LEU A 41 -5.01 -14.01 17.75
N ASP A 42 -5.04 -13.02 18.64
CA ASP A 42 -4.63 -11.65 18.32
C ASP A 42 -3.11 -11.54 18.04
N VAL A 43 -2.28 -12.30 18.77
CA VAL A 43 -0.84 -12.39 18.47
C VAL A 43 -0.61 -12.91 17.05
N GLU A 44 -1.32 -13.96 16.66
CA GLU A 44 -1.23 -14.49 15.29
C GLU A 44 -1.69 -13.45 14.26
N TRP A 45 -2.86 -12.86 14.49
CA TRP A 45 -3.45 -11.89 13.60
C TRP A 45 -2.52 -10.69 13.37
N ARG A 46 -1.95 -10.13 14.43
CA ARG A 46 -1.00 -9.01 14.36
C ARG A 46 0.23 -9.35 13.53
N GLY A 47 0.81 -10.53 13.76
CA GLY A 47 1.96 -11.00 12.99
C GLY A 47 1.68 -11.12 11.49
N ARG A 48 0.56 -11.76 11.13
CA ARG A 48 0.12 -11.88 9.73
C ARG A 48 -0.19 -10.52 9.10
N SER A 49 -0.89 -9.66 9.83
CA SER A 49 -1.27 -8.32 9.37
C SER A 49 -0.03 -7.47 9.09
N GLN A 50 0.92 -7.45 10.02
CA GLN A 50 2.19 -6.73 9.86
C GLN A 50 2.97 -7.23 8.64
N ARG A 51 3.15 -8.55 8.50
CA ARG A 51 3.86 -9.12 7.34
C ARG A 51 3.15 -8.81 6.03
N GLY A 52 1.83 -8.84 6.01
CA GLY A 52 1.03 -8.46 4.85
C GLY A 52 1.27 -6.99 4.45
N THR A 53 1.28 -6.09 5.43
CA THR A 53 1.57 -4.67 5.23
C THR A 53 3.00 -4.43 4.74
N GLU A 54 4.01 -5.06 5.35
CA GLU A 54 5.41 -4.97 4.91
C GLU A 54 5.60 -5.49 3.47
N ALA A 55 4.96 -6.60 3.13
CA ALA A 55 5.00 -7.17 1.79
C ALA A 55 4.38 -6.21 0.76
N ARG A 56 3.22 -5.62 1.07
CA ARG A 56 2.55 -4.63 0.22
C ARG A 56 3.38 -3.34 0.09
N LEU A 57 3.99 -2.84 1.17
CA LEU A 57 4.89 -1.68 1.14
C LEU A 57 6.08 -1.93 0.20
N ARG A 58 6.69 -3.12 0.28
CA ARG A 58 7.79 -3.51 -0.62
C ARG A 58 7.36 -3.58 -2.08
N LEU A 59 6.17 -4.13 -2.34
CA LEU A 59 5.60 -4.21 -3.69
C LEU A 59 5.17 -2.84 -4.24
N ALA A 60 4.88 -1.88 -3.38
CA ALA A 60 4.50 -0.53 -3.77
C ALA A 60 5.65 0.29 -4.39
N ARG A 61 6.92 -0.08 -4.14
CA ARG A 61 8.10 0.56 -4.75
C ARG A 61 8.17 2.08 -4.52
N PHE A 62 7.71 2.56 -3.36
CA PHE A 62 7.88 3.96 -3.00
C PHE A 62 9.37 4.34 -2.95
N PRO A 63 9.76 5.53 -3.44
CA PRO A 63 11.15 5.97 -3.39
C PRO A 63 11.62 6.30 -1.97
N TRP A 64 10.69 6.69 -1.09
CA TRP A 64 10.88 6.86 0.34
C TRP A 64 9.54 6.68 1.06
N LEU A 65 9.58 6.45 2.37
CA LEU A 65 8.38 6.38 3.20
C LEU A 65 8.20 7.71 3.93
N LYS A 66 7.14 8.44 3.59
CA LYS A 66 6.70 9.64 4.31
C LYS A 66 5.21 9.59 4.55
N THR A 67 4.81 9.59 5.82
CA THR A 67 3.41 9.44 6.21
C THR A 67 2.67 10.76 6.11
N LEU A 68 1.33 10.72 6.25
CA LEU A 68 0.52 11.92 6.16
C LEU A 68 0.72 12.83 7.38
N GLU A 69 1.01 12.24 8.53
CA GLU A 69 1.32 12.93 9.79
C GLU A 69 2.62 13.74 9.70
N GLN A 70 3.52 13.38 8.78
CA GLN A 70 4.75 14.11 8.50
C GLN A 70 4.57 15.21 7.45
N PHE A 71 3.37 15.38 6.88
CA PHE A 71 3.11 16.41 5.89
C PHE A 71 2.93 17.78 6.56
N ASP A 72 3.76 18.75 6.18
CA ASP A 72 3.67 20.12 6.66
C ASP A 72 2.58 20.89 5.90
N PHE A 73 1.40 20.96 6.52
CA PHE A 73 0.28 21.74 5.98
C PHE A 73 0.42 23.25 6.18
N ASP A 74 1.35 23.71 7.02
CA ASP A 74 1.60 25.15 7.19
C ASP A 74 2.48 25.67 6.03
N PHE A 75 3.38 24.82 5.51
CA PHE A 75 4.13 25.09 4.28
C PHE A 75 3.26 25.17 3.02
N GLN A 76 2.09 24.50 3.01
CA GLN A 76 1.14 24.54 1.89
C GLN A 76 -0.27 24.99 2.35
N PRO A 77 -0.48 26.29 2.61
CA PRO A 77 -1.73 26.80 3.17
C PRO A 77 -2.90 26.78 2.18
N SER A 78 -2.64 26.66 0.86
CA SER A 78 -3.70 26.60 -0.15
C SER A 78 -4.36 25.21 -0.26
N LEU A 79 -3.77 24.18 0.36
CA LEU A 79 -4.30 22.83 0.33
C LEU A 79 -5.36 22.65 1.43
N ASP A 80 -6.58 22.30 1.02
CA ASP A 80 -7.66 22.05 1.97
C ASP A 80 -7.41 20.76 2.77
N ARG A 81 -7.11 20.93 4.07
CA ARG A 81 -6.93 19.83 5.03
C ARG A 81 -8.15 18.91 5.13
N ARG A 82 -9.35 19.40 4.82
CA ARG A 82 -10.57 18.55 4.81
C ARG A 82 -10.54 17.59 3.63
N GLN A 83 -10.24 18.08 2.43
CA GLN A 83 -10.12 17.23 1.23
C GLN A 83 -9.03 16.18 1.40
N VAL A 84 -7.88 16.54 1.95
CA VAL A 84 -6.78 15.59 2.20
C VAL A 84 -7.19 14.50 3.20
N ARG A 85 -7.93 14.86 4.25
CA ARG A 85 -8.46 13.88 5.21
C ARG A 85 -9.53 12.97 4.59
N GLU A 86 -10.36 13.50 3.71
CA GLU A 86 -11.33 12.69 2.96
C GLU A 86 -10.63 11.68 2.05
N LEU A 87 -9.59 12.11 1.33
CA LEU A 87 -8.74 11.23 0.53
C LEU A 87 -8.02 10.18 1.39
N ALA A 88 -7.56 10.56 2.59
CA ALA A 88 -6.96 9.62 3.53
C ALA A 88 -7.94 8.54 4.05
N GLY A 89 -9.24 8.77 3.90
CA GLY A 89 -10.29 7.77 4.12
C GLY A 89 -10.44 6.73 2.99
N LEU A 90 -9.70 6.89 1.88
CA LEU A 90 -9.57 5.90 0.79
C LEU A 90 -10.86 5.53 0.04
N SER A 91 -11.96 6.25 0.25
CA SER A 91 -13.23 6.01 -0.46
C SER A 91 -13.08 6.10 -1.99
N PHE A 92 -12.12 6.89 -2.48
CA PHE A 92 -11.79 6.97 -3.91
C PHE A 92 -11.18 5.67 -4.44
N VAL A 93 -10.41 4.94 -3.63
CA VAL A 93 -9.82 3.64 -4.00
C VAL A 93 -10.91 2.59 -4.15
N GLU A 94 -11.87 2.58 -3.22
CA GLU A 94 -13.02 1.66 -3.26
C GLU A 94 -13.88 1.88 -4.50
N ARG A 95 -14.15 3.16 -4.81
CA ARG A 95 -14.95 3.60 -5.97
C ARG A 95 -14.19 3.58 -7.30
N ALA A 96 -12.90 3.26 -7.30
CA ALA A 96 -12.03 3.34 -8.47
C ALA A 96 -12.04 4.73 -9.15
N HIS A 97 -12.06 5.80 -8.35
CA HIS A 97 -11.96 7.17 -8.85
C HIS A 97 -10.50 7.62 -8.97
N ASN A 98 -10.23 8.37 -10.03
CA ASN A 98 -8.91 8.97 -10.25
C ASN A 98 -8.75 10.25 -9.40
N VAL A 99 -7.58 10.40 -8.78
CA VAL A 99 -7.20 11.59 -8.02
C VAL A 99 -6.02 12.24 -8.72
N ILE A 100 -6.17 13.51 -9.08
CA ILE A 100 -5.12 14.30 -9.74
C ILE A 100 -4.68 15.40 -8.79
N VAL A 101 -3.39 15.37 -8.43
CA VAL A 101 -2.77 16.40 -7.58
C VAL A 101 -2.02 17.39 -8.47
N LEU A 102 -2.53 18.62 -8.56
CA LEU A 102 -1.96 19.69 -9.39
C LEU A 102 -1.29 20.76 -8.53
N GLY A 103 -0.19 21.31 -9.02
CA GLY A 103 0.53 22.39 -8.35
C GLY A 103 1.98 22.54 -8.84
N PRO A 104 2.65 23.66 -8.53
CA PRO A 104 4.04 23.89 -8.94
C PRO A 104 5.01 22.87 -8.34
N PRO A 105 6.25 22.76 -8.86
CA PRO A 105 7.29 21.95 -8.22
C PRO A 105 7.50 22.30 -6.74
N GLY A 106 7.93 21.33 -5.94
CA GLY A 106 8.35 21.55 -4.55
C GLY A 106 7.23 21.68 -3.51
N VAL A 107 5.96 21.61 -3.89
CA VAL A 107 4.81 21.79 -2.96
C VAL A 107 4.33 20.53 -2.24
N GLY A 108 5.10 19.43 -2.30
CA GLY A 108 4.77 18.20 -1.59
C GLY A 108 3.80 17.24 -2.29
N LYS A 109 3.56 17.39 -3.61
CA LYS A 109 2.67 16.48 -4.38
C LYS A 109 3.07 15.00 -4.24
N THR A 110 4.35 14.69 -4.45
CA THR A 110 4.91 13.35 -4.30
C THR A 110 4.79 12.83 -2.87
N HIS A 111 4.97 13.71 -1.87
CA HIS A 111 4.74 13.33 -0.48
C HIS A 111 3.28 12.93 -0.29
N LEU A 112 2.34 13.77 -0.72
CA LEU A 112 0.91 13.51 -0.58
C LEU A 112 0.49 12.20 -1.28
N SER A 113 0.99 11.93 -2.48
CA SER A 113 0.69 10.67 -3.17
C SER A 113 1.27 9.47 -2.42
N ILE A 114 2.51 9.56 -1.94
CA ILE A 114 3.16 8.49 -1.16
C ILE A 114 2.41 8.25 0.15
N SER A 115 2.04 9.30 0.87
CA SER A 115 1.36 9.16 2.16
C SER A 115 -0.03 8.55 2.03
N LEU A 116 -0.79 8.94 1.00
CA LEU A 116 -2.05 8.29 0.65
C LEU A 116 -1.84 6.83 0.25
N GLY A 117 -0.78 6.53 -0.51
CA GLY A 117 -0.38 5.16 -0.85
C GLY A 117 -0.04 4.31 0.39
N ILE A 118 0.65 4.89 1.37
CA ILE A 118 0.94 4.22 2.64
C ILE A 118 -0.35 3.92 3.40
N LYS A 119 -1.29 4.88 3.50
CA LYS A 119 -2.61 4.64 4.10
C LYS A 119 -3.36 3.52 3.37
N ALA A 120 -3.29 3.47 2.04
CA ALA A 120 -3.89 2.39 1.25
C ALA A 120 -3.27 1.02 1.58
N VAL A 121 -1.95 0.96 1.73
CA VAL A 121 -1.25 -0.28 2.13
C VAL A 121 -1.63 -0.72 3.55
N GLU A 122 -1.72 0.22 4.50
CA GLU A 122 -2.16 -0.02 5.88
C GLU A 122 -3.61 -0.54 5.93
N ALA A 123 -4.49 -0.02 5.07
CA ALA A 123 -5.88 -0.48 4.91
C ALA A 123 -5.99 -1.82 4.16
N GLY A 124 -4.89 -2.33 3.63
CA GLY A 124 -4.81 -3.64 3.04
C GLY A 124 -4.79 -3.69 1.52
N TYR A 125 -4.78 -2.55 0.84
CA TYR A 125 -4.76 -2.47 -0.61
C TYR A 125 -3.38 -2.68 -1.20
N SER A 126 -3.32 -3.33 -2.36
CA SER A 126 -2.12 -3.36 -3.20
C SER A 126 -1.92 -1.99 -3.86
N VAL A 127 -0.71 -1.47 -3.76
CA VAL A 127 -0.32 -0.18 -4.35
C VAL A 127 0.89 -0.40 -5.25
N LEU A 128 1.05 0.41 -6.29
CA LEU A 128 2.27 0.51 -7.09
C LEU A 128 2.57 1.98 -7.38
N PHE A 129 3.81 2.41 -7.12
CA PHE A 129 4.33 3.72 -7.47
C PHE A 129 5.28 3.62 -8.66
N LEU A 130 5.12 4.49 -9.64
CA LEU A 130 6.01 4.66 -10.79
C LEU A 130 6.08 6.14 -11.18
N THR A 131 7.22 6.58 -11.70
CA THR A 131 7.27 7.84 -12.46
C THR A 131 6.66 7.62 -13.84
N LEU A 132 6.13 8.67 -14.46
CA LEU A 132 5.61 8.60 -15.84
C LEU A 132 6.70 8.09 -16.81
N GLU A 133 7.94 8.53 -16.65
CA GLU A 133 9.08 8.06 -17.45
C GLU A 133 9.29 6.54 -17.34
N SER A 134 9.30 6.01 -16.11
CA SER A 134 9.47 4.57 -15.87
C SER A 134 8.30 3.76 -16.45
N LEU A 135 7.09 4.30 -16.34
CA LEU A 135 5.89 3.69 -16.91
C LEU A 135 5.99 3.63 -18.44
N MET A 136 6.31 4.76 -19.08
CA MET A 136 6.39 4.83 -20.54
C MET A 136 7.48 3.92 -21.09
N THR A 137 8.67 3.94 -20.48
CA THR A 137 9.77 3.03 -20.84
C THR A 137 9.33 1.56 -20.79
N ARG A 138 8.56 1.19 -19.76
CA ARG A 138 8.01 -0.16 -19.62
C ARG A 138 6.97 -0.48 -20.69
N LEU A 139 6.07 0.44 -21.01
CA LEU A 139 5.02 0.22 -22.02
C LEU A 139 5.59 0.12 -23.44
N VAL A 140 6.49 1.03 -23.82
CA VAL A 140 7.15 1.04 -25.14
C VAL A 140 7.95 -0.24 -25.34
N ARG A 141 8.76 -0.64 -24.35
CA ARG A 141 9.50 -1.90 -24.41
C ARG A 141 8.56 -3.11 -24.53
N ALA A 142 7.48 -3.15 -23.76
CA ALA A 142 6.52 -4.24 -23.83
C ALA A 142 5.80 -4.30 -25.18
N GLN A 143 5.57 -3.17 -25.83
CA GLN A 143 5.02 -3.12 -27.19
C GLN A 143 6.00 -3.71 -28.21
N GLN A 144 7.27 -3.30 -28.17
CA GLN A 144 8.32 -3.83 -29.05
C GLN A 144 8.52 -5.34 -28.87
N GLU A 145 8.38 -5.85 -27.65
CA GLU A 145 8.50 -7.28 -27.32
C GLU A 145 7.20 -8.09 -27.53
N ASN A 146 6.13 -7.50 -28.06
CA ASN A 146 4.80 -8.12 -28.19
C ASN A 146 4.22 -8.66 -26.86
N ARG A 147 4.50 -7.98 -25.74
CA ARG A 147 4.08 -8.33 -24.37
C ARG A 147 3.22 -7.24 -23.71
N LEU A 148 2.72 -6.28 -24.49
CA LEU A 148 1.97 -5.13 -23.99
C LEU A 148 0.78 -5.52 -23.09
N GLU A 149 -0.06 -6.46 -23.54
CA GLU A 149 -1.22 -6.94 -22.77
C GLU A 149 -0.84 -7.50 -21.40
N ARG A 150 0.28 -8.23 -21.33
CA ARG A 150 0.80 -8.75 -20.07
C ARG A 150 1.26 -7.63 -19.15
N SER A 151 1.92 -6.61 -19.70
CA SER A 151 2.40 -5.45 -18.93
C SER A 151 1.22 -4.63 -18.38
N LEU A 152 0.20 -4.38 -19.20
CA LEU A 152 -1.03 -3.68 -18.78
C LEU A 152 -1.73 -4.41 -17.62
N LYS A 153 -1.91 -5.73 -17.74
CA LYS A 153 -2.49 -6.54 -16.65
C LYS A 153 -1.71 -6.42 -15.33
N GLN A 154 -0.39 -6.34 -15.39
CA GLN A 154 0.45 -6.16 -14.20
C GLN A 154 0.33 -4.75 -13.60
N LEU A 155 0.06 -3.74 -14.42
CA LEU A 155 -0.10 -2.35 -13.98
C LEU A 155 -1.50 -2.06 -13.41
N VAL A 156 -2.51 -2.84 -13.81
CA VAL A 156 -3.89 -2.74 -13.31
C VAL A 156 -4.17 -3.70 -12.14
N TYR A 157 -3.28 -4.66 -11.86
CA TYR A 157 -3.42 -5.56 -10.72
C TYR A 157 -3.42 -4.85 -9.35
N PRO A 158 -2.57 -3.84 -9.10
CA PRO A 158 -2.65 -3.03 -7.88
C PRO A 158 -4.00 -2.32 -7.80
N LYS A 159 -4.60 -2.28 -6.61
CA LYS A 159 -5.86 -1.56 -6.37
C LYS A 159 -5.68 -0.03 -6.47
N MET A 160 -4.45 0.46 -6.27
CA MET A 160 -4.06 1.85 -6.49
C MET A 160 -2.75 1.92 -7.28
N LEU A 161 -2.77 2.62 -8.41
CA LEU A 161 -1.58 2.95 -9.20
C LEU A 161 -1.27 4.43 -9.02
N ILE A 162 -0.05 4.75 -8.59
CA ILE A 162 0.44 6.11 -8.45
C ILE A 162 1.43 6.40 -9.57
N ILE A 163 1.14 7.44 -10.33
CA ILE A 163 1.95 7.91 -11.45
C ILE A 163 2.43 9.31 -11.11
N ASP A 164 3.72 9.45 -10.80
CA ASP A 164 4.32 10.74 -10.46
C ASP A 164 5.03 11.39 -11.66
N GLU A 165 5.37 12.67 -11.53
CA GLU A 165 6.16 13.44 -12.51
C GLU A 165 5.53 13.58 -13.91
N VAL A 166 4.19 13.48 -13.99
CA VAL A 166 3.42 13.54 -15.26
C VAL A 166 3.68 14.83 -16.06
N GLY A 167 4.08 15.91 -15.41
CA GLY A 167 4.23 17.24 -16.03
C GLY A 167 5.55 17.53 -16.75
N TYR A 168 6.54 16.63 -16.72
CA TYR A 168 7.89 16.93 -17.23
C TYR A 168 8.28 16.21 -18.52
N LEU A 169 7.58 15.12 -18.88
CA LEU A 169 7.94 14.31 -20.04
C LEU A 169 7.11 14.71 -21.26
N PRO A 170 7.72 15.24 -22.35
CA PRO A 170 7.01 15.43 -23.60
C PRO A 170 6.67 14.07 -24.21
N LEU A 171 5.38 13.72 -24.24
CA LEU A 171 4.91 12.47 -24.84
C LEU A 171 4.67 12.66 -26.33
N SER A 172 5.18 11.73 -27.14
CA SER A 172 4.72 11.61 -28.53
C SER A 172 3.25 11.18 -28.57
N ARG A 173 2.59 11.33 -29.73
CA ARG A 173 1.20 10.87 -29.90
C ARG A 173 1.06 9.36 -29.67
N GLU A 174 2.08 8.59 -30.05
CA GLU A 174 2.11 7.14 -29.87
C GLU A 174 2.26 6.77 -28.39
N ASP A 175 3.15 7.45 -27.67
CA ASP A 175 3.35 7.29 -26.23
C ASP A 175 2.08 7.65 -25.44
N ALA A 176 1.44 8.76 -25.79
CA ALA A 176 0.17 9.16 -25.19
C ALA A 176 -0.90 8.08 -25.39
N SER A 177 -0.98 7.47 -26.57
CA SER A 177 -1.90 6.37 -26.85
C SER A 177 -1.67 5.16 -25.94
N LEU A 178 -0.41 4.78 -25.69
CA LEU A 178 -0.07 3.71 -24.74
C LEU A 178 -0.52 4.05 -23.31
N PHE A 179 -0.31 5.28 -22.87
CA PHE A 179 -0.76 5.75 -21.57
C PHE A 179 -2.29 5.72 -21.43
N PHE A 180 -3.03 6.19 -22.44
CA PHE A 180 -4.50 6.14 -22.45
C PHE A 180 -5.08 4.73 -22.46
N ARG A 181 -4.33 3.72 -22.92
CA ARG A 181 -4.78 2.32 -22.80
C ARG A 181 -4.71 1.79 -21.37
N LEU A 182 -3.97 2.46 -20.48
CA LEU A 182 -3.82 2.07 -19.09
C LEU A 182 -4.83 2.75 -18.16
N VAL A 183 -5.11 4.04 -18.38
CA VAL A 183 -5.86 4.91 -17.46
C VAL A 183 -7.35 4.97 -17.78
#